data_AF-A0A4R9WIU0-F1
#
_entry.id   AF-A0A4R9WIU0-F1
#
_cell.length_a   1.000
_cell.length_b   1.000
_cell.length_c   1.000
_cell.angle_alpha   90.00
_cell.angle_beta   90.00
_cell.angle_gamma   90.00
#
_symmetry.space_group_name_H-M   'P 1'
#
loop_
_entity.id
_entity.type
_entity.pdbx_description
1 polymer ?
#
loop_
_entity_poly.entity_id
_entity_poly.type
_entity_poly.pdbx_seq_one_letter_code
_entity_poly.pdbx_strand_id
1 'polypeptide(L)' 'MSNVTLPCSSSGPRTHQDGVHSISAAILGADGQPIGTLSIASPVSRVDDAVAAAQGEAAIRAARLISARLTGEA' A
#
# COMPACT_ATOMS: atom_id res chain seq x y z
N MET A 1 -17.85 -4.95 1.65
CA MET A 1 -16.52 -4.68 1.05
C MET A 1 -15.77 -3.82 2.03
N SER A 2 -14.86 -4.41 2.81
CA SER A 2 -14.15 -3.70 3.89
C SER A 2 -12.98 -2.93 3.29
N ASN A 3 -13.04 -1.60 3.32
CA ASN A 3 -11.87 -0.75 3.14
C ASN A 3 -10.96 -0.97 4.36
N VAL A 4 -9.92 -1.78 4.19
CA VAL A 4 -8.88 -1.95 5.20
C VAL A 4 -7.91 -0.77 5.07
N THR A 5 -8.25 0.35 5.70
CA THR A 5 -7.26 1.37 6.06
C THR A 5 -6.38 0.77 7.15
N LEU A 6 -5.24 0.19 6.77
CA LEU A 6 -4.21 -0.21 7.74
C LEU A 6 -3.78 1.04 8.53
N PRO A 7 -3.85 1.04 9.87
CA PRO A 7 -3.31 2.15 10.66
C PRO A 7 -1.79 2.15 10.48
N CYS A 8 -1.29 3.11 9.72
CA CYS A 8 0.13 3.39 9.64
C CYS A 8 0.56 3.95 11.01
N SER A 9 1.16 3.10 11.85
CA SER A 9 1.80 3.49 13.10
C SER A 9 3.14 4.16 12.80
N SER A 10 3.13 5.32 12.15
CA SER A 10 4.32 6.16 12.02
C SER A 10 4.48 6.99 13.29
N SER A 11 5.56 6.76 14.04
CA SER A 11 6.01 7.59 15.15
C SER A 11 6.61 8.91 14.63
N GLY A 12 5.77 9.78 14.07
CA GLY A 12 6.13 11.07 13.51
C GLY A 12 4.89 11.82 12.98
N PRO A 13 4.94 13.16 12.84
CA PRO A 13 3.79 13.94 12.39
C PRO A 13 3.29 13.39 11.07
N ARG A 14 1.99 13.11 11.03
CA ARG A 14 1.27 12.56 9.89
C ARG A 14 1.41 13.55 8.72
N THR A 15 2.36 13.33 7.82
CA THR A 15 2.52 14.14 6.61
C THR A 15 1.50 13.71 5.57
N HIS A 16 0.21 13.85 5.90
CA HIS A 16 -0.80 13.92 4.85
C HIS A 16 -0.63 15.29 4.20
N GLN A 17 -0.08 15.28 2.98
CA GLN A 17 -0.07 16.46 2.12
C GLN A 17 -1.50 16.69 1.65
N ASP A 18 -2.00 17.91 1.81
CA ASP A 18 -3.31 18.28 1.28
C ASP A 18 -3.36 18.00 -0.23
N GLY A 19 -4.44 17.37 -0.68
CA GLY A 19 -4.66 17.05 -2.09
C GLY A 19 -3.97 15.78 -2.61
N VAL A 20 -3.40 14.93 -1.75
CA VAL A 20 -2.84 13.62 -2.13
C VAL A 20 -3.65 12.48 -1.53
N HIS A 21 -4.12 11.57 -2.39
CA HIS A 21 -4.67 10.29 -2.02
C HIS A 21 -3.58 9.21 -2.12
N SER A 22 -3.51 8.29 -1.16
CA SER A 22 -2.53 7.21 -1.17
C SER A 22 -3.19 5.85 -0.95
N ILE A 23 -2.79 4.87 -1.74
CA ILE A 23 -3.27 3.48 -1.65
C ILE A 23 -2.07 2.60 -1.37
N SER A 24 -2.20 1.68 -0.43
CA SER A 24 -1.06 0.91 0.06
C SER A 24 -1.38 -0.58 0.24
N ALA A 25 -0.36 -1.40 0.05
CA ALA A 25 -0.38 -2.83 0.31
C ALA A 25 0.77 -3.23 1.24
N ALA A 26 0.55 -4.19 2.13
CA ALA A 26 1.56 -4.67 3.05
C ALA A 26 2.58 -5.58 2.35
N ILE A 27 3.85 -5.39 2.68
CA ILE A 27 4.93 -6.33 2.35
C ILE A 27 5.14 -7.22 3.58
N LEU A 28 5.07 -8.53 3.38
CA LEU A 28 5.13 -9.52 4.45
C LEU A 28 6.51 -10.19 4.51
N GLY A 29 6.97 -10.44 5.74
CA GLY A 29 8.14 -11.25 6.02
C GLY A 29 7.85 -12.75 5.96
N ALA A 30 8.88 -13.57 6.19
CA ALA A 30 8.79 -15.04 6.13
C ALA A 30 7.90 -15.62 7.24
N ASP A 31 7.71 -14.88 8.32
CA ASP A 31 6.79 -15.17 9.41
C ASP A 31 5.33 -14.77 9.10
N GLY A 32 5.07 -14.23 7.91
CA GLY A 32 3.76 -13.70 7.51
C GLY A 32 3.44 -12.34 8.13
N GLN A 33 4.36 -11.75 8.90
CA GLN A 33 4.13 -10.48 9.56
C GLN A 33 4.48 -9.30 8.64
N PRO A 34 3.76 -8.17 8.69
CA PRO A 34 4.13 -6.99 7.92
C PRO A 34 5.49 -6.44 8.34
N ILE A 35 6.41 -6.33 7.38
CA ILE A 35 7.74 -5.73 7.57
C ILE A 35 7.86 -4.37 6.86
N GLY A 36 6.87 -4.00 6.05
CA GLY A 36 6.83 -2.74 5.34
C GLY A 36 5.55 -2.56 4.52
N THR A 37 5.53 -1.50 3.70
CA THR A 37 4.40 -1.17 2.83
C THR A 37 4.90 -0.72 1.46
N LEU A 38 4.13 -1.04 0.43
CA LEU A 38 4.22 -0.42 -0.89
C LEU A 38 3.05 0.55 -1.04
N SER A 39 3.32 1.79 -1.46
CA SER A 39 2.29 2.83 -1.59
C SER A 39 2.33 3.52 -2.94
N ILE A 40 1.15 3.84 -3.46
CA ILE A 40 0.94 4.69 -4.63
C ILE A 40 0.32 5.99 -4.14
N ALA A 41 1.06 7.09 -4.24
CA ALA A 41 0.58 8.43 -3.94
C ALA A 41 0.14 9.14 -5.24
N SER A 42 -1.05 9.70 -5.27
CA SER A 42 -1.62 10.36 -6.45
C SER A 42 -2.44 11.59 -6.05
N PRO A 43 -2.47 12.68 -6.86
CA PRO A 43 -3.33 13.81 -6.56
C PRO A 43 -4.81 13.47 -6.63
N VAL A 44 -5.61 13.98 -5.68
CA VAL A 44 -7.06 13.74 -5.61
C VAL A 44 -7.81 14.19 -6.86
N SER A 45 -7.28 15.18 -7.59
CA SER A 45 -7.88 15.69 -8.83
C SER A 45 -7.73 14.76 -10.03
N ARG A 46 -6.92 13.69 -9.92
CA ARG A 46 -6.64 12.74 -11.00
C ARG A 46 -7.02 11.30 -10.66
N VAL A 47 -7.67 11.08 -9.52
CA VAL A 47 -8.04 9.75 -9.05
C VAL A 47 -9.53 9.72 -8.79
N ASP A 48 -10.23 8.87 -9.55
CA ASP A 48 -11.57 8.42 -9.23
C ASP A 48 -11.53 7.02 -8.61
N ASP A 49 -12.69 6.48 -8.26
CA ASP A 49 -12.80 5.16 -7.62
C ASP A 49 -12.28 4.02 -8.49
N ALA A 50 -12.42 4.12 -9.82
CA ALA A 50 -11.95 3.09 -10.75
C ALA A 50 -10.42 3.08 -10.83
N VAL A 51 -9.81 4.27 -10.91
CA VAL A 51 -8.35 4.44 -10.85
C VAL A 51 -7.82 3.97 -9.51
N ALA A 52 -8.49 4.32 -8.41
CA ALA A 52 -8.11 3.87 -7.07
C ALA A 52 -8.14 2.34 -6.95
N ALA A 53 -9.19 1.69 -7.44
CA ALA A 53 -9.29 0.23 -7.44
C ALA A 53 -8.16 -0.42 -8.26
N ALA A 54 -7.88 0.10 -9.46
CA ALA A 54 -6.81 -0.41 -10.32
C ALA A 54 -5.42 -0.26 -9.68
N GLN A 55 -5.17 0.89 -9.02
CA GLN A 55 -3.96 1.14 -8.26
C GLN A 55 -3.83 0.19 -7.06
N GLY A 56 -4.92 -0.07 -6.33
CA GLY A 56 -4.93 -1.03 -5.23
C GLY A 56 -4.55 -2.44 -5.67
N GLU A 57 -5.15 -2.91 -6.76
CA GLU A 57 -4.81 -4.21 -7.37
C GLU A 57 -3.35 -4.28 -7.81
N ALA A 58 -2.81 -3.21 -8.41
CA ALA A 58 -1.41 -3.14 -8.79
C ALA A 58 -0.49 -3.17 -7.57
N ALA A 59 -0.81 -2.42 -6.51
CA ALA A 59 -0.05 -2.38 -5.26
C ALA A 59 -0.02 -3.75 -4.59
N ILE A 60 -1.15 -4.46 -4.51
CA ILE A 60 -1.24 -5.81 -3.95
C ILE A 60 -0.37 -6.79 -4.72
N ARG A 61 -0.49 -6.82 -6.06
CA ARG A 61 0.32 -7.73 -6.90
C ARG A 61 1.81 -7.48 -6.70
N ALA A 62 2.23 -6.21 -6.72
CA ALA A 62 3.62 -5.85 -6.54
C ALA A 62 4.12 -6.17 -5.12
N ALA A 63 3.36 -5.84 -4.07
CA ALA A 63 3.74 -6.14 -2.69
C ALA A 63 3.87 -7.64 -2.44
N ARG A 64 3.01 -8.47 -3.05
CA ARG A 64 3.13 -9.94 -3.00
C ARG A 64 4.42 -10.44 -3.65
N LEU A 65 4.78 -9.91 -4.82
CA LEU A 65 6.01 -10.27 -5.52
C LEU A 65 7.28 -9.83 -4.77
N ILE A 66 7.23 -8.68 -4.10
CA ILE A 66 8.30 -8.22 -3.22
C ILE A 66 8.41 -9.13 -2.01
N SER A 67 7.29 -9.46 -1.36
CA SER A 67 7.26 -10.36 -0.20
C SER A 67 7.89 -11.71 -0.56
N ALA A 68 7.45 -12.35 -1.66
CA ALA A 68 8.00 -13.63 -2.12
C ALA A 68 9.52 -13.57 -2.37
N ARG A 69 10.02 -12.49 -2.97
CA ARG A 69 11.47 -12.30 -3.20
C ARG A 69 12.25 -12.12 -1.91
N LEU A 70 11.70 -11.38 -0.94
CA LEU A 70 12.35 -11.17 0.35
C LEU A 70 12.39 -12.45 1.21
N THR A 71 11.44 -13.36 1.00
CA THR A 71 11.36 -14.63 1.73
C THR A 71 12.02 -15.81 1.01
N GLY A 72 12.53 -15.62 -0.21
CA GLY A 72 13.21 -16.67 -0.99
C GLY A 72 12.27 -17.59 -1.78
N GLU A 73 11.03 -17.17 -2.02
CA GLU A 73 9.95 -17.95 -2.67
C GLU A 73 9.74 -17.57 -4.17
N ALA A 74 10.73 -16.94 -4.82
CA ALA A 74 10.58 -16.31 -6.15
C ALA A 74 11.60 -16.79 -7.19
#